data_AF-A0A2D7ESS9-F1
#
_entry.id   AF-A0A2D7ESS9-F1
#
_cell.length_a   1.000
_cell.length_b   1.000
_cell.length_c   1.000
_cell.angle_alpha   90.00
_cell.angle_beta   90.00
_cell.angle_gamma   90.00
#
_symmetry.space_group_name_H-M   'P 1'
#
loop_
_entity.id
_entity.type
_entity.pdbx_description
1 polymer ?
#
loop_
_entity_poly.entity_id
_entity_poly.type
_entity_poly.pdbx_seq_one_letter_code
_entity_poly.pdbx_strand_id
1 'polypeptide(L)'
;DMVRAEVRRLKLEESPGIFGEIAAQLRAEHGEDVLAVRLADAVDELLKTNEIVLIEGMRGTAERVVFEQRWKKNFFSLAVDASPDTRFTRIQNRGRSEDGDRAAFEIRDNRERGWGLESIIREADFLIDNNIDLTEFQNSCRKWLTDFENRD
;
A
#
# COMPACT_ATOMS: atom_id res chain seq x y z
N ASP A 1 -6.65 -3.60 -7.43
CA ASP A 1 -5.50 -4.42 -6.98
C ASP A 1 -4.97 -5.22 -8.17
N MET A 2 -3.81 -4.82 -8.69
CA MET A 2 -3.21 -5.44 -9.88
C MET A 2 -2.76 -6.88 -9.63
N VAL A 3 -2.30 -7.20 -8.42
CA VAL A 3 -1.82 -8.53 -8.07
C VAL A 3 -2.99 -9.50 -7.99
N ARG A 4 -4.12 -9.08 -7.42
CA ARG A 4 -5.36 -9.88 -7.45
C ARG A 4 -5.87 -10.11 -8.86
N ALA A 5 -5.80 -9.10 -9.72
CA ALA A 5 -6.17 -9.26 -11.13
C ALA A 5 -5.27 -10.29 -11.82
N GLU A 6 -3.96 -10.29 -11.51
CA GLU A 6 -3.00 -11.24 -12.06
C GLU A 6 -3.23 -12.68 -11.56
N VAL A 7 -3.46 -12.88 -10.25
CA VAL A 7 -3.84 -14.19 -9.69
C VAL A 7 -5.06 -14.77 -10.39
N ARG A 8 -6.09 -13.94 -10.63
CA ARG A 8 -7.30 -14.35 -11.36
C ARG A 8 -7.02 -14.66 -12.83
N ARG A 9 -6.19 -13.84 -13.50
CA ARG A 9 -5.76 -14.06 -14.89
C ARG A 9 -5.04 -15.41 -15.05
N LEU A 10 -4.24 -15.79 -14.05
CA LEU A 10 -3.52 -17.06 -13.98
C LEU A 10 -4.39 -18.23 -13.49
N LYS A 11 -5.65 -17.97 -13.10
CA LYS A 11 -6.59 -18.97 -12.56
C LYS A 11 -6.05 -19.72 -11.33
N LEU A 12 -5.28 -19.02 -10.50
CA LEU A 12 -4.74 -19.55 -9.26
C LEU A 12 -5.77 -19.44 -8.12
N GLU A 13 -5.76 -20.40 -7.21
CA GLU A 13 -6.62 -20.39 -6.02
C GLU A 13 -6.12 -19.36 -5.00
N GLU A 14 -7.05 -18.58 -4.43
CA GLU A 14 -6.71 -17.61 -3.39
C GLU A 14 -6.34 -18.35 -2.10
N SER A 15 -5.11 -18.16 -1.64
CA SER A 15 -4.56 -18.78 -0.43
C SER A 15 -3.61 -17.83 0.30
N PRO A 16 -3.35 -18.04 1.60
CA PRO A 16 -2.34 -17.26 2.31
C PRO A 16 -0.99 -17.32 1.60
N GLY A 17 -0.46 -16.16 1.20
CA GLY A 17 0.84 -16.06 0.53
C GLY A 17 0.77 -15.86 -0.99
N ILE A 18 -0.29 -16.32 -1.67
CA ILE A 18 -0.32 -16.32 -3.15
C ILE A 18 -0.13 -14.93 -3.77
N PHE A 19 -0.76 -13.90 -3.19
CA PHE A 19 -0.59 -12.52 -3.66
C PHE A 19 0.84 -12.03 -3.45
N GLY A 20 1.48 -12.46 -2.36
CA GLY A 20 2.88 -12.15 -2.10
C GLY A 20 3.82 -12.79 -3.12
N GLU A 21 3.56 -14.05 -3.48
CA GLU A 21 4.32 -14.80 -4.48
C GLU A 21 4.18 -14.17 -5.87
N ILE A 22 2.96 -13.89 -6.32
CA ILE A 22 2.73 -13.22 -7.62
C ILE A 22 3.36 -11.83 -7.64
N ALA A 23 3.26 -11.07 -6.55
CA ALA A 23 3.89 -9.76 -6.45
C ALA A 23 5.43 -9.84 -6.50
N ALA A 24 6.03 -10.87 -5.91
CA ALA A 24 7.48 -11.12 -5.98
C ALA A 24 7.90 -11.58 -7.38
N GLN A 25 7.13 -12.47 -8.01
CA GLN A 25 7.36 -12.95 -9.37
C GLN A 25 7.36 -11.79 -10.37
N LEU A 26 6.33 -10.93 -10.31
CA LEU A 26 6.25 -9.76 -11.19
C LEU A 26 7.48 -8.86 -11.05
N ARG A 27 7.97 -8.65 -9.82
CA ARG A 27 9.19 -7.86 -9.57
C ARG A 27 10.45 -8.54 -10.10
N ALA A 28 10.57 -9.85 -9.91
CA ALA A 28 11.70 -10.61 -10.43
C ALA A 28 11.74 -10.62 -11.98
N GLU A 29 10.58 -10.67 -12.63
CA GLU A 29 10.48 -10.73 -14.10
C GLU A 29 10.60 -9.36 -14.77
N HIS A 30 10.11 -8.29 -14.13
CA HIS A 30 9.92 -7.00 -14.78
C HIS A 30 10.59 -5.82 -14.07
N GLY A 31 11.23 -6.05 -12.92
CA GLY A 31 11.83 -5.02 -12.08
C GLY A 31 10.99 -4.69 -10.85
N GLU A 32 11.66 -4.24 -9.78
CA GLU A 32 11.05 -3.91 -8.48
C GLU A 32 9.96 -2.83 -8.55
N ASP A 33 10.01 -2.00 -9.59
CA ASP A 33 9.11 -0.86 -9.84
C ASP A 33 7.92 -1.19 -10.76
N VAL A 34 7.80 -2.42 -11.26
CA VAL A 34 6.82 -2.80 -12.28
C VAL A 34 5.37 -2.40 -11.95
N LEU A 35 4.97 -2.52 -10.67
CA LEU A 35 3.61 -2.19 -10.26
C LEU A 35 3.37 -0.68 -10.30
N ALA A 36 4.35 0.12 -9.88
CA ALA A 36 4.29 1.58 -9.94
C ALA A 36 4.29 2.07 -11.39
N VAL A 37 5.16 1.53 -12.25
CA VAL A 37 5.23 1.91 -13.67
C VAL A 37 3.90 1.64 -14.38
N ARG A 38 3.31 0.46 -14.18
CA ARG A 38 2.01 0.10 -14.78
C ARG A 38 0.85 0.95 -14.25
N LEU A 39 0.96 1.49 -13.04
CA LEU A 39 -0.08 2.33 -12.43
C LEU A 39 0.03 3.80 -12.89
N ALA A 40 1.25 4.29 -13.13
CA ALA A 40 1.53 5.72 -13.34
C ALA A 40 0.69 6.35 -14.45
N ASP A 41 0.59 5.70 -15.60
CA ASP A 41 -0.19 6.22 -16.73
C ASP A 41 -1.69 6.30 -16.41
N ALA A 42 -2.24 5.33 -15.68
CA ALA A 42 -3.65 5.35 -15.26
C ALA A 42 -3.92 6.49 -14.26
N VAL A 43 -2.95 6.78 -13.38
CA VAL A 43 -3.03 7.90 -12.44
C VAL A 43 -2.98 9.24 -13.19
N ASP A 44 -2.12 9.37 -14.20
CA ASP A 44 -2.06 10.59 -15.02
C ASP A 44 -3.37 10.87 -15.76
N GLU A 45 -4.04 9.83 -16.28
CA GLU A 45 -5.37 9.98 -16.87
C GLU A 45 -6.42 10.43 -15.85
N LEU A 46 -6.39 9.88 -14.64
CA LEU A 46 -7.31 10.29 -13.56
C LEU A 46 -7.06 11.73 -13.12
N LEU A 47 -5.81 12.17 -13.08
CA LEU A 47 -5.43 13.54 -12.70
C LEU A 47 -5.90 14.60 -13.70
N LYS A 48 -6.34 14.22 -14.91
CA LYS A 48 -6.93 15.18 -15.88
C LYS A 48 -8.28 15.73 -15.42
N THR A 49 -9.00 14.98 -14.59
CA THR A 49 -10.37 15.33 -14.15
C THR A 49 -10.54 15.34 -12.64
N ASN A 50 -9.51 14.95 -11.89
CA ASN A 50 -9.54 14.86 -10.43
C ASN A 50 -8.36 15.63 -9.86
N GLU A 51 -8.61 16.48 -8.85
CA GLU A 51 -7.56 17.26 -8.18
C GLU A 51 -6.63 16.38 -7.34
N ILE A 52 -7.17 15.30 -6.78
CA ILE A 52 -6.45 14.33 -5.94
C ILE A 52 -6.74 12.92 -6.43
N VAL A 53 -5.69 12.11 -6.60
CA VAL A 53 -5.78 10.67 -6.86
C VAL A 53 -5.05 9.93 -5.75
N LEU A 54 -5.75 9.03 -5.07
CA LEU A 54 -5.19 8.20 -4.01
C LEU A 54 -4.67 6.88 -4.56
N ILE A 55 -3.36 6.63 -4.36
CA ILE A 55 -2.73 5.34 -4.63
C ILE A 55 -2.67 4.57 -3.31
N GLU A 56 -3.48 3.52 -3.19
CA GLU A 56 -3.43 2.65 -2.02
C GLU A 56 -2.34 1.57 -2.20
N GLY A 57 -1.52 1.40 -1.16
CA GLY A 57 -0.68 0.22 -1.02
C GLY A 57 0.66 0.29 -1.71
N MET A 58 1.36 1.42 -1.60
CA MET A 58 2.80 1.49 -1.87
C MET A 58 3.55 0.54 -0.93
N ARG A 59 4.33 -0.40 -1.48
CA ARG A 59 4.97 -1.50 -0.73
C ARG A 59 6.50 -1.46 -0.73
N GLY A 60 7.13 -0.61 -1.54
CA GLY A 60 8.58 -0.56 -1.58
C GLY A 60 9.18 0.75 -2.05
N THR A 61 10.48 0.90 -1.81
CA THR A 61 11.25 2.11 -2.16
C THR A 61 11.35 2.33 -3.67
N ALA A 62 11.39 1.26 -4.47
CA ALA A 62 11.38 1.36 -5.93
C ALA A 62 10.10 2.03 -6.45
N GLU A 63 8.94 1.69 -5.88
CA GLU A 63 7.66 2.33 -6.22
C GLU A 63 7.66 3.81 -5.84
N ARG A 64 8.15 4.13 -4.64
CA ARG A 64 8.30 5.52 -4.18
C ARG A 64 9.15 6.33 -5.14
N VAL A 65 10.30 5.82 -5.58
CA VAL A 65 11.19 6.50 -6.53
C VAL A 65 10.48 6.80 -7.84
N VAL A 66 9.70 5.85 -8.39
CA VAL A 66 8.92 6.09 -9.61
C VAL A 66 7.90 7.21 -9.40
N PHE A 67 7.18 7.19 -8.28
CA PHE A 67 6.15 8.19 -7.99
C PHE A 67 6.74 9.59 -7.74
N GLU A 68 7.81 9.68 -6.95
CA GLU A 68 8.56 10.92 -6.75
C GLU A 68 9.11 11.46 -8.06
N GLN A 69 9.63 10.58 -8.93
CA GLN A 69 10.15 11.01 -10.21
C GLN A 69 9.05 11.46 -11.18
N ARG A 70 7.90 10.80 -11.18
CA ARG A 70 6.78 11.09 -12.09
C ARG A 70 6.07 12.39 -11.72
N TRP A 71 5.72 12.58 -10.44
CA TRP A 71 4.88 13.71 -10.01
C TRP A 71 5.64 14.79 -9.25
N LYS A 72 6.92 14.57 -8.90
CA LYS A 72 7.80 15.58 -8.28
C LYS A 72 7.13 16.20 -7.03
N LYS A 73 7.04 17.53 -6.97
CA LYS A 73 6.40 18.30 -5.90
C LYS A 73 4.90 18.02 -5.72
N ASN A 74 4.28 17.32 -6.66
CA ASN A 74 2.86 16.95 -6.60
C ASN A 74 2.66 15.53 -6.03
N PHE A 75 3.73 14.79 -5.73
CA PHE A 75 3.64 13.53 -5.01
C PHE A 75 3.69 13.76 -3.51
N PHE A 76 2.78 13.10 -2.78
CA PHE A 76 2.76 13.09 -1.32
C PHE A 76 2.48 11.69 -0.83
N SER A 77 3.10 11.33 0.29
CA SER A 77 3.01 10.02 0.91
C SER A 77 2.42 10.13 2.31
N LEU A 78 1.44 9.27 2.60
CA LEU A 78 0.79 9.17 3.90
C LEU A 78 0.99 7.75 4.42
N ALA A 79 1.68 7.62 5.55
CA ALA A 79 1.77 6.37 6.28
C ALA A 79 0.62 6.25 7.28
N VAL A 80 0.03 5.05 7.35
CA VAL A 80 -0.93 4.68 8.40
C VAL A 80 -0.29 3.58 9.22
N ASP A 81 0.08 3.89 10.46
CA ASP A 81 0.82 2.97 11.33
C ASP A 81 -0.09 2.26 12.34
N ALA A 82 0.20 1.00 12.58
CA ALA A 82 -0.47 0.19 13.59
C ALA A 82 0.47 -0.92 14.06
N SER A 83 0.43 -1.22 15.36
CA SER A 83 1.25 -2.26 15.96
C SER A 83 1.01 -3.63 15.30
N PRO A 84 2.01 -4.52 15.26
CA PRO A 84 1.85 -5.86 14.71
C PRO A 84 0.65 -6.63 15.28
N ASP A 85 0.43 -6.55 16.60
CA ASP A 85 -0.67 -7.25 17.26
C ASP A 85 -2.05 -6.67 16.89
N THR A 86 -2.15 -5.33 16.79
CA THR A 86 -3.35 -4.66 16.28
C THR A 86 -3.65 -5.10 14.84
N ARG A 87 -2.64 -5.13 13.97
CA ARG A 87 -2.79 -5.54 12.57
C ARG A 87 -3.20 -7.00 12.45
N PHE A 88 -2.56 -7.90 13.20
CA PHE A 88 -2.88 -9.32 13.19
C PHE A 88 -4.32 -9.58 13.66
N THR A 89 -4.74 -8.94 14.76
CA THR A 89 -6.12 -9.06 15.27
C THR A 89 -7.14 -8.61 14.22
N ARG A 90 -6.88 -7.50 13.52
CA ARG A 90 -7.75 -7.02 12.43
C ARG A 90 -7.79 -7.96 11.24
N ILE A 91 -6.67 -8.59 10.88
CA ILE A 91 -6.60 -9.61 9.82
C ILE A 91 -7.44 -10.83 10.17
N GLN A 92 -7.37 -11.33 11.41
CA GLN A 92 -8.17 -12.48 11.84
C GLN A 92 -9.69 -12.18 11.78
N ASN A 93 -10.09 -10.94 12.07
CA ASN A 93 -11.49 -10.53 12.04
C ASN A 93 -12.00 -10.17 10.63
N ARG A 94 -11.14 -10.15 9.62
CA ARG A 94 -11.46 -9.67 8.27
C ARG A 94 -12.18 -10.71 7.41
N GLY A 95 -11.90 -12.00 7.64
CA GLY A 95 -12.62 -13.12 7.02
C GLY A 95 -12.35 -13.33 5.53
N ARG A 96 -11.20 -12.91 5.01
CA ARG A 96 -10.80 -13.24 3.62
C ARG A 96 -10.16 -14.63 3.56
N SER A 97 -10.32 -15.29 2.41
CA SER A 97 -9.70 -16.59 2.11
C SER A 97 -8.18 -16.58 2.27
N GLU A 98 -7.54 -15.45 2.01
CA GLU A 98 -6.09 -15.29 2.16
C GLU A 98 -5.62 -14.95 3.57
N ASP A 99 -6.53 -14.79 4.54
CA ASP A 99 -6.16 -14.49 5.93
C ASP A 99 -5.53 -15.74 6.57
N GLY A 100 -4.21 -15.72 6.69
CA GLY A 100 -3.43 -16.80 7.29
C GLY A 100 -3.28 -16.67 8.81
N ASP A 101 -2.55 -17.61 9.40
CA ASP A 101 -2.19 -17.59 10.81
C ASP A 101 -1.09 -16.56 11.13
N ARG A 102 -0.62 -16.53 12.37
CA ARG A 102 0.45 -15.62 12.80
C ARG A 102 1.74 -15.83 12.02
N ALA A 103 2.08 -17.08 11.67
CA ALA A 103 3.28 -17.37 10.90
C ALA A 103 3.19 -16.79 9.48
N ALA A 104 2.05 -16.98 8.81
CA ALA A 104 1.78 -16.40 7.49
C ALA A 104 1.81 -14.86 7.52
N PHE A 105 1.30 -14.25 8.59
CA PHE A 105 1.39 -12.80 8.83
C PHE A 105 2.85 -12.32 8.91
N GLU A 106 3.69 -12.97 9.73
CA GLU A 106 5.10 -12.57 9.89
C GLU A 106 5.90 -12.78 8.60
N ILE A 107 5.64 -13.86 7.85
CA ILE A 107 6.26 -14.09 6.52
C ILE A 107 5.91 -12.93 5.57
N ARG A 108 4.64 -12.53 5.55
CA ARG A 108 4.19 -11.40 4.73
C ARG A 108 4.84 -10.09 5.18
N ASP A 109 4.90 -9.85 6.48
CA ASP A 109 5.47 -8.63 7.06
C ASP A 109 6.97 -8.52 6.73
N ASN A 110 7.73 -9.59 6.94
CA ASN A 110 9.15 -9.69 6.58
C ASN A 110 9.40 -9.42 5.08
N ARG A 111 8.54 -9.97 4.21
CA ARG A 111 8.67 -9.75 2.76
C ARG A 111 8.44 -8.28 2.39
N GLU A 112 7.40 -7.65 2.92
CA GLU A 112 7.13 -6.23 2.67
C GLU A 112 8.25 -5.34 3.24
N ARG A 113 8.83 -5.70 4.39
CA ARG A 113 10.04 -5.05 4.91
C ARG A 113 11.24 -5.21 3.98
N GLY A 114 11.41 -6.38 3.36
CA GLY A 114 12.43 -6.63 2.34
C GLY A 114 12.32 -5.73 1.11
N TRP A 115 11.12 -5.23 0.78
CA TRP A 115 10.90 -4.24 -0.28
C TRP A 115 11.15 -2.79 0.17
N GLY A 116 11.44 -2.56 1.45
CA GLY A 116 11.72 -1.25 2.01
C GLY A 116 10.50 -0.54 2.62
N LEU A 117 9.44 -1.27 3.00
CA LEU A 117 8.24 -0.71 3.62
C LEU A 117 8.56 0.18 4.86
N GLU A 118 9.50 -0.24 5.71
CA GLU A 118 9.91 0.56 6.88
C GLU A 118 10.56 1.90 6.49
N SER A 119 11.29 1.95 5.37
CA SER A 119 11.92 3.19 4.88
C SER A 119 10.84 4.16 4.42
N ILE A 120 9.90 3.69 3.60
CA ILE A 120 8.85 4.55 3.05
C ILE A 120 7.86 5.03 4.11
N ILE A 121 7.66 4.28 5.20
CA ILE A 121 6.89 4.74 6.37
C ILE A 121 7.64 5.87 7.09
N ARG A 122 8.94 5.69 7.33
CA ARG A 122 9.80 6.68 8.02
C ARG A 122 9.94 7.98 7.23
N GLU A 123 9.98 7.88 5.91
CA GLU A 123 10.13 8.99 4.98
C GLU A 123 8.79 9.58 4.52
N ALA A 124 7.66 9.13 5.08
CA ALA A 124 6.35 9.62 4.70
C ALA A 124 6.19 11.11 5.04
N ASP A 125 5.54 11.87 4.16
CA ASP A 125 5.24 13.29 4.38
C ASP A 125 4.24 13.47 5.53
N PHE A 126 3.36 12.48 5.70
CA PHE A 126 2.32 12.46 6.73
C PHE A 126 2.28 11.09 7.42
N LEU A 127 1.86 11.09 8.69
CA LEU A 127 1.67 9.89 9.48
C LEU A 127 0.33 9.97 10.24
N ILE A 128 -0.47 8.92 10.17
CA ILE A 128 -1.66 8.74 11.01
C ILE A 128 -1.48 7.48 11.86
N ASP A 129 -1.64 7.63 13.18
CA ASP A 129 -1.68 6.51 14.11
C ASP A 129 -3.05 5.81 14.06
N ASN A 130 -3.01 4.50 13.88
CA ASN A 130 -4.17 3.62 13.84
C ASN A 130 -4.10 2.54 14.94
N ASN A 131 -3.46 2.87 16.07
CA ASN A 131 -3.55 2.12 17.32
C ASN A 131 -4.69 2.60 18.24
N ILE A 132 -5.46 3.58 17.78
CA ILE A 132 -6.62 4.16 18.46
C ILE A 132 -7.94 3.52 18.00
N ASP A 133 -9.05 3.93 18.61
CA ASP A 133 -10.36 3.45 18.20
C ASP A 133 -10.77 3.98 16.81
N LEU A 134 -11.78 3.35 16.21
CA LEU A 134 -12.21 3.65 14.85
C LEU A 134 -12.69 5.10 14.70
N THR A 135 -13.35 5.66 15.71
CA THR A 135 -13.89 7.02 15.65
C THR A 135 -12.76 8.04 15.65
N GLU A 136 -11.79 7.86 16.54
CA GLU A 136 -10.60 8.72 16.61
C GLU A 136 -9.74 8.61 15.34
N PHE A 137 -9.57 7.39 14.81
CA PHE A 137 -8.86 7.18 13.55
C PHE A 137 -9.56 7.89 12.38
N GLN A 138 -10.89 7.75 12.26
CA GLN A 138 -11.66 8.45 11.23
C GLN A 138 -11.56 9.97 11.36
N ASN A 139 -11.54 10.50 12.58
CA ASN A 139 -11.36 11.93 12.82
C ASN A 139 -9.96 12.39 12.41
N SER A 140 -8.93 11.60 12.68
CA SER A 140 -7.55 11.86 12.25
C SER A 140 -7.44 11.89 10.72
N CYS A 141 -8.07 10.93 10.03
CA CYS A 141 -8.13 10.92 8.56
C CYS A 141 -8.86 12.14 7.99
N ARG A 142 -10.02 12.51 8.56
CA ARG A 142 -10.77 13.71 8.14
C ARG A 142 -9.95 14.97 8.34
N LYS A 143 -9.32 15.11 9.51
CA LYS A 143 -8.45 16.25 9.80
C LYS A 143 -7.30 16.33 8.81
N TRP A 144 -6.59 15.24 8.57
CA TRP A 144 -5.50 15.20 7.59
C TRP A 144 -5.98 15.62 6.20
N LEU A 145 -7.12 15.10 5.72
CA LEU A 145 -7.64 15.44 4.39
C LEU A 145 -7.97 16.94 4.29
N THR A 146 -8.65 17.50 5.29
CA THR A 146 -8.96 18.94 5.32
C THR A 146 -7.70 19.79 5.36
N ASP A 147 -6.70 19.44 6.18
CA ASP A 147 -5.44 20.17 6.24
C ASP A 147 -4.68 20.06 4.91
N PHE A 148 -4.73 18.90 4.25
CA PHE A 148 -4.08 18.62 2.97
C PHE A 148 -4.71 19.42 1.82
N GLU A 149 -6.04 19.52 1.76
CA GLU A 149 -6.74 20.29 0.72
C GLU A 149 -6.50 21.80 0.85
N ASN A 150 -6.26 22.29 2.07
CA ASN A 150 -6.02 23.71 2.35
C ASN A 150 -4.53 24.10 2.36
N ARG A 151 -3.64 23.23 1.86
CA ARG A 151 -2.21 23.54 1.78
C ARG A 151 -1.95 24.52 0.63
N ASP A 152 -1.23 25.60 0.92
CA ASP A 152 -0.80 26.62 -0.06
C ASP A 152 0.18 26.06 -1.11
#